data_AF-A0A2V6BKA4-F1
#
_entry.id   AF-A0A2V6BKA4-F1
#
_cell.length_a   1.000
_cell.length_b   1.000
_cell.length_c   1.000
_cell.angle_alpha   90.00
_cell.angle_beta   90.00
_cell.angle_gamma   90.00
#
_symmetry.space_group_name_H-M   'P 1'
#
loop_
_entity.id
_entity.type
_entity.pdbx_description
1 polymer ?
#
loop_
_entity_poly.entity_id
_entity_poly.type
_entity_poly.pdbx_seq_one_letter_code
_entity_poly.pdbx_strand_id
1 'polypeptide(L)'
;QGNALESTAERVANLANDNIAALAAYGVTAANVTALNTARTTFQGIQTSPRELVAGCKALTQSLSELIANVRSFFRNEIDKIMTPYKKSNPDFYNGYFAARVIVNRAASHAAPKKPAPPPPNP
;
A
#
# COMPACT_ATOMS: atom_id res chain seq x y z
N GLN A 1 -12.01 7.12 17.73
CA GLN A 1 -12.00 8.48 17.17
C GLN A 1 -12.81 8.53 15.86
N GLY A 2 -12.61 7.65 14.86
CA GLY A 2 -13.40 7.60 13.61
C GLY A 2 -14.92 7.36 13.78
N ASN A 3 -15.31 6.33 14.53
CA ASN A 3 -16.74 6.01 14.77
C ASN A 3 -17.55 7.14 15.45
N ALA A 4 -16.90 8.01 16.23
CA ALA A 4 -17.58 9.13 16.90
C ALA A 4 -17.89 10.28 15.93
N LEU A 5 -17.05 10.48 14.91
CA LEU A 5 -17.27 11.49 13.86
C LEU A 5 -18.39 11.05 12.92
N GLU A 6 -18.42 9.77 12.54
CA GLU A 6 -19.49 9.21 11.71
C GLU A 6 -20.86 9.28 12.40
N SER A 7 -20.94 8.85 13.66
CA SER A 7 -22.19 8.92 14.44
C SER A 7 -22.64 10.36 14.70
N THR A 8 -21.69 11.28 14.88
CA THR A 8 -22.00 12.71 15.02
C THR A 8 -22.53 13.31 13.72
N ALA A 9 -21.88 13.01 12.58
CA ALA A 9 -22.31 13.48 11.26
C ALA A 9 -23.70 12.93 10.89
N GLU A 10 -23.99 11.67 11.22
CA GLU A 10 -25.31 11.05 11.06
C GLU A 10 -26.38 11.77 11.87
N ARG A 11 -26.11 11.97 13.17
CA ARG A 11 -27.04 12.65 14.07
C ARG A 11 -27.34 14.07 13.60
N VAL A 12 -26.31 14.81 13.17
CA VAL A 12 -26.46 16.18 12.67
C VAL A 12 -27.23 16.21 11.34
N ALA A 13 -26.96 15.28 10.42
CA ALA A 13 -27.68 15.20 9.15
C ALA A 13 -29.17 14.91 9.34
N ASN A 14 -29.52 13.99 10.26
CA ASN A 14 -30.90 13.64 10.56
C ASN A 14 -31.64 14.82 11.20
N LEU A 15 -31.04 15.44 12.24
CA LEU A 15 -31.63 16.62 12.89
C LEU A 15 -31.80 17.80 11.94
N ALA A 16 -30.85 18.01 11.02
CA ALA A 16 -30.93 19.05 10.01
C ALA A 16 -32.05 18.77 8.98
N ASN A 17 -32.26 17.50 8.61
CA ASN A 17 -33.33 17.11 7.71
C ASN A 17 -34.71 17.30 8.34
N ASP A 18 -34.87 16.92 9.62
CA ASP A 18 -36.13 17.07 10.35
C ASP A 18 -36.54 18.53 10.57
N ASN A 19 -35.56 19.44 10.64
CA ASN A 19 -35.77 20.87 10.92
C ASN A 19 -35.49 21.78 9.71
N ILE A 20 -35.45 21.23 8.50
CA ILE A 20 -34.96 21.92 7.30
C ILE A 20 -35.71 23.25 7.02
N ALA A 21 -37.00 23.31 7.33
CA ALA A 21 -37.82 24.51 7.14
C ALA A 21 -37.43 25.66 8.07
N ALA A 22 -37.11 25.36 9.34
CA ALA A 22 -36.65 26.37 10.30
C ALA A 22 -35.20 26.80 10.03
N LEU A 23 -34.39 25.87 9.50
CA LEU A 23 -32.98 26.09 9.19
C LEU A 23 -32.75 26.86 7.88
N ALA A 24 -33.75 26.92 7.01
CA ALA A 24 -33.72 27.73 5.78
C ALA A 24 -33.46 29.22 6.08
N ALA A 25 -34.00 29.74 7.19
CA ALA A 25 -33.76 31.12 7.65
C ALA A 25 -32.29 31.40 8.04
N TYR A 26 -31.50 30.34 8.28
CA TYR A 26 -30.08 30.40 8.62
C TYR A 26 -29.19 29.99 7.43
N GLY A 27 -29.75 29.87 6.22
CA GLY A 27 -29.00 29.51 5.01
C GLY A 27 -28.64 28.03 4.89
N VAL A 28 -29.18 27.16 5.75
CA VAL A 28 -29.01 25.71 5.61
C VAL A 28 -30.09 25.17 4.68
N THR A 29 -29.66 24.63 3.55
CA THR A 29 -30.56 24.08 2.52
C THR A 29 -30.48 22.55 2.49
N ALA A 30 -31.45 21.90 1.83
CA ALA A 30 -31.41 20.46 1.59
C ALA A 30 -30.10 20.01 0.90
N ALA A 31 -29.53 20.86 0.03
CA ALA A 31 -28.26 20.58 -0.62
C ALA A 31 -27.08 20.45 0.37
N ASN A 32 -27.10 21.20 1.48
CA ASN A 32 -26.07 21.09 2.52
C ASN A 32 -26.16 19.75 3.26
N VAL A 33 -27.37 19.26 3.51
CA VAL A 33 -27.59 17.93 4.12
C VAL A 33 -27.13 16.82 3.19
N THR A 34 -27.41 16.93 1.88
CA THR A 34 -26.89 16.00 0.87
C THR A 34 -25.36 16.02 0.83
N ALA A 35 -24.74 17.20 0.82
CA ALA A 35 -23.28 17.34 0.81
C ALA A 35 -22.63 16.72 2.05
N LEU A 36 -23.23 16.90 3.24
CA LEU A 36 -22.78 16.25 4.48
C LEU A 36 -22.87 14.72 4.40
N ASN A 37 -23.96 14.19 3.86
CA ASN A 37 -24.13 12.75 3.65
C ASN A 37 -23.12 12.16 2.65
N THR A 38 -22.82 12.87 1.57
CA THR A 38 -21.77 12.50 0.62
C THR A 38 -20.39 12.52 1.25
N ALA A 39 -20.06 13.55 2.04
CA ALA A 39 -18.79 13.63 2.75
C ALA A 39 -18.62 12.50 3.78
N ARG A 40 -19.69 12.15 4.50
CA ARG A 40 -19.73 11.04 5.46
C ARG A 40 -19.43 9.69 4.78
N THR A 41 -20.13 9.37 3.70
CA THR A 41 -19.94 8.11 2.96
C THR A 41 -18.55 8.03 2.32
N THR A 42 -18.03 9.14 1.81
CA THR A 42 -16.67 9.22 1.27
C THR A 42 -15.62 8.99 2.37
N PHE A 43 -15.79 9.62 3.53
CA PHE A 43 -14.91 9.42 4.68
C PHE A 43 -14.89 7.96 5.14
N GLN A 44 -16.07 7.34 5.24
CA GLN A 44 -16.20 5.92 5.61
C GLN A 44 -15.43 5.02 4.63
N GLY A 45 -15.55 5.24 3.32
CA GLY A 45 -14.84 4.46 2.30
C GLY A 45 -13.32 4.63 2.32
N ILE A 46 -12.82 5.81 2.73
CA ILE A 46 -11.39 6.09 2.79
C ILE A 46 -10.77 5.67 4.13
N GLN A 47 -11.56 5.53 5.20
CA GLN A 47 -11.02 5.28 6.55
C GLN A 47 -10.26 3.95 6.66
N THR A 48 -10.75 2.89 6.02
CA THR A 48 -10.15 1.54 6.10
C THR A 48 -9.13 1.28 4.98
N SER A 49 -9.34 1.91 3.82
CA SER A 49 -8.57 1.63 2.60
C SER A 49 -7.03 1.75 2.75
N PRO A 50 -6.46 2.81 3.36
CA PRO A 50 -5.00 2.92 3.52
C PRO A 50 -4.43 1.84 4.44
N ARG A 51 -5.15 1.47 5.50
CA ARG A 51 -4.67 0.46 6.45
C ARG A 51 -4.71 -0.93 5.81
N GLU A 52 -5.75 -1.23 5.05
CA GLU A 52 -5.87 -2.48 4.28
C GLU A 52 -4.78 -2.58 3.20
N LEU A 53 -4.52 -1.49 2.47
CA LEU A 53 -3.44 -1.44 1.48
C LEU A 53 -2.07 -1.68 2.11
N VAL A 54 -1.75 -1.00 3.21
CA VAL A 54 -0.47 -1.20 3.92
C VAL A 54 -0.33 -2.64 4.43
N ALA A 55 -1.40 -3.20 5.02
CA ALA A 55 -1.40 -4.58 5.47
C ALA A 55 -1.21 -5.57 4.30
N GLY A 56 -1.90 -5.36 3.18
CA GLY A 56 -1.77 -6.15 1.96
C GLY A 56 -0.36 -6.09 1.37
N CYS A 57 0.22 -4.90 1.23
CA CYS A 57 1.60 -4.72 0.76
C CYS A 57 2.60 -5.44 1.67
N LYS A 58 2.41 -5.37 2.99
CA LYS A 58 3.28 -6.07 3.95
C LYS A 58 3.17 -7.59 3.81
N ALA A 59 1.95 -8.12 3.68
CA ALA A 59 1.72 -9.55 3.49
C ALA A 59 2.37 -10.06 2.19
N LEU A 60 2.19 -9.33 1.09
CA LEU A 60 2.81 -9.66 -0.21
C LEU A 60 4.34 -9.63 -0.13
N THR A 61 4.90 -8.61 0.51
CA THR A 61 6.37 -8.48 0.68
C THR A 61 6.94 -9.64 1.50
N GLN A 62 6.24 -10.02 2.57
CA GLN A 62 6.63 -11.14 3.42
C GLN A 62 6.59 -12.47 2.64
N SER A 63 5.52 -12.72 1.90
CA SER A 63 5.38 -13.92 1.06
C SER A 63 6.47 -14.02 -0.02
N LEU A 64 6.82 -12.89 -0.66
CA LEU A 64 7.91 -12.84 -1.62
C LEU A 64 9.26 -13.20 -0.98
N SER A 65 9.53 -12.67 0.21
CA SER A 65 10.75 -12.96 0.97
C SER A 65 10.87 -14.46 1.30
N GLU A 66 9.76 -15.07 1.74
CA GLU A 66 9.68 -16.50 2.06
C GLU A 66 9.90 -17.38 0.82
N LEU A 67 9.28 -17.04 -0.31
CA LEU A 67 9.47 -17.78 -1.57
C LEU A 67 10.93 -17.73 -2.03
N ILE A 68 11.57 -16.56 -1.98
CA ILE A 68 12.99 -16.41 -2.31
C ILE A 68 13.86 -17.26 -1.37
N ALA A 69 13.55 -17.27 -0.06
CA ALA A 69 14.28 -18.10 0.91
C ALA A 69 14.12 -19.60 0.62
N ASN A 70 12.92 -20.05 0.26
CA ASN A 70 12.64 -21.44 -0.11
C ASN A 70 13.41 -21.86 -1.37
N VAL A 71 13.40 -21.04 -2.42
CA VAL A 71 14.18 -21.30 -3.64
C VAL A 71 15.68 -21.36 -3.34
N ARG A 72 16.20 -20.43 -2.52
CA ARG A 72 17.61 -20.47 -2.08
C ARG A 72 17.94 -21.73 -1.29
N SER A 73 17.01 -22.20 -0.46
CA SER A 73 17.16 -23.45 0.29
C SER A 73 17.24 -24.65 -0.64
N PHE A 74 16.32 -24.74 -1.63
CA PHE A 74 16.31 -25.79 -2.64
C PHE A 74 17.64 -25.86 -3.41
N PHE A 75 18.15 -24.73 -3.91
CA PHE A 75 19.46 -24.73 -4.58
C PHE A 75 20.58 -25.21 -3.66
N ARG A 76 20.64 -24.77 -2.40
CA ARG A 76 21.70 -25.18 -1.46
C ARG A 76 21.63 -26.65 -1.08
N ASN A 77 20.42 -27.18 -0.91
CA ASN A 77 20.21 -28.51 -0.36
C ASN A 77 20.15 -29.60 -1.41
N GLU A 78 19.82 -29.27 -2.66
CA GLU A 78 19.67 -30.23 -3.76
C GLU A 78 20.69 -29.96 -4.87
N ILE A 79 20.51 -28.85 -5.60
CA ILE A 79 21.26 -28.61 -6.85
C ILE A 79 22.77 -28.41 -6.58
N ASP A 80 23.14 -27.66 -5.55
CA ASP A 80 24.55 -27.47 -5.22
C ASP A 80 25.22 -28.78 -4.80
N LYS A 81 24.49 -29.70 -4.16
CA LYS A 81 25.03 -30.99 -3.75
C LYS A 81 25.35 -31.87 -4.94
N ILE A 82 24.47 -31.92 -5.94
CA ILE A 82 24.72 -32.69 -7.17
C ILE A 82 25.88 -32.13 -7.99
N MET A 83 26.28 -30.87 -7.77
CA MET A 83 27.44 -30.27 -8.42
C MET A 83 28.78 -30.71 -7.81
N THR A 84 28.79 -31.23 -6.58
CA THR A 84 30.03 -31.61 -5.86
C THR A 84 30.97 -32.54 -6.63
N PRO A 85 30.50 -33.60 -7.32
CA PRO A 85 31.38 -34.49 -8.08
C PRO A 85 32.15 -33.78 -9.21
N TYR A 86 31.52 -32.78 -9.83
CA TYR A 86 32.12 -32.00 -10.92
C TYR A 86 33.30 -31.15 -10.48
N LYS A 87 33.44 -30.88 -9.18
CA LYS A 87 34.61 -30.16 -8.64
C LYS A 87 35.94 -30.82 -9.04
N LYS A 88 35.96 -32.15 -9.18
CA LYS A 88 37.16 -32.90 -9.58
C LYS A 88 37.11 -33.37 -11.02
N SER A 89 35.94 -33.76 -11.53
CA SER A 89 35.82 -34.31 -12.89
C SER A 89 35.72 -33.25 -13.98
N ASN A 90 35.15 -32.07 -13.68
CA ASN A 90 35.02 -30.95 -14.61
C ASN A 90 35.01 -29.60 -13.84
N PRO A 91 36.19 -29.11 -13.43
CA PRO A 91 36.30 -27.93 -12.57
C PRO A 91 35.79 -26.65 -13.25
N ASP A 92 35.95 -26.50 -14.56
CA ASP A 92 35.47 -25.33 -15.30
C ASP A 92 33.95 -25.23 -15.27
N PHE A 93 33.25 -26.36 -15.47
CA PHE A 93 31.80 -26.43 -15.34
C PHE A 93 31.33 -26.09 -13.92
N TYR A 94 31.97 -26.66 -12.90
CA TYR A 94 31.66 -26.37 -11.49
C TYR A 94 31.79 -24.88 -11.19
N ASN A 95 32.91 -24.26 -11.59
CA ASN A 95 33.16 -22.84 -11.36
C ASN A 95 32.18 -21.95 -12.12
N GLY A 96 31.86 -22.30 -13.38
CA GLY A 96 30.87 -21.59 -14.19
C GLY A 96 29.47 -21.60 -13.57
N TYR A 97 29.01 -22.76 -13.06
CA TYR A 97 27.74 -22.87 -12.35
C TYR A 97 27.68 -21.95 -11.12
N PHE A 98 28.70 -21.99 -10.25
CA PHE A 98 28.70 -21.16 -9.03
C PHE A 98 28.84 -19.66 -9.34
N ALA A 99 29.57 -19.29 -10.40
CA ALA A 99 29.65 -17.92 -10.88
C ALA A 99 28.27 -17.41 -11.34
N ALA A 100 27.53 -18.21 -12.11
CA ALA A 100 26.17 -17.88 -12.54
C ALA A 100 25.17 -17.79 -11.38
N ARG A 101 25.44 -18.49 -10.26
CA ARG A 101 24.58 -18.54 -9.08
C ARG A 101 24.71 -17.32 -8.14
N VAL A 102 25.65 -16.42 -8.41
CA VAL A 102 25.83 -15.19 -7.60
C VAL A 102 24.64 -14.26 -7.84
N ILE A 103 23.91 -13.93 -6.76
CA ILE A 103 22.81 -12.98 -6.81
C ILE A 103 23.38 -11.56 -6.93
N VAL A 104 23.14 -10.90 -8.06
CA VAL A 104 23.50 -9.49 -8.24
C VAL A 104 22.42 -8.63 -7.58
N ASN A 105 22.71 -8.11 -6.39
CA ASN A 105 21.87 -7.10 -5.74
C ASN A 105 22.12 -5.73 -6.38
N ARG A 106 21.39 -5.43 -7.45
CA ARG A 106 21.39 -4.08 -8.04
C ARG A 106 20.61 -3.15 -7.11
N ALA A 107 21.30 -2.19 -6.49
CA ALA A 107 20.65 -1.12 -5.76
C ALA A 107 19.73 -0.34 -6.72
N ALA A 108 18.50 -0.07 -6.29
CA ALA A 108 17.57 0.76 -7.05
C ALA A 108 18.09 2.21 -7.08
N SER A 109 18.38 2.73 -8.27
CA SER A 109 18.59 4.15 -8.48
C SER A 109 17.21 4.82 -8.56
N HIS A 110 16.67 5.30 -7.44
CA HIS A 110 15.48 6.15 -7.49
C HIS A 110 15.88 7.58 -7.83
N ALA A 111 15.21 8.17 -8.83
CA ALA A 111 15.31 9.59 -9.08
C ALA A 111 14.77 10.37 -7.87
N ALA A 112 15.48 11.42 -7.45
CA ALA A 112 15.03 12.27 -6.36
C ALA A 112 13.63 12.84 -6.67
N PRO A 113 12.70 12.88 -5.68
CA PRO A 113 11.38 13.43 -5.90
C PRO A 113 11.49 14.89 -6.33
N LYS A 114 10.81 15.25 -7.42
CA LYS A 114 10.74 16.63 -7.91
C LYS A 114 9.99 17.45 -6.85
N LYS A 115 10.67 18.43 -6.24
CA LYS A 115 10.03 19.37 -5.30
C LYS A 115 8.78 19.97 -5.98
N PRO A 116 7.59 19.94 -5.34
CA PRO A 116 6.42 20.59 -5.91
C PRO A 116 6.70 22.09 -6.10
N ALA A 117 6.31 22.62 -7.26
CA ALA A 117 6.49 24.03 -7.58
C ALA A 117 5.75 24.90 -6.55
N PRO A 118 6.32 26.05 -6.12
CA PRO A 118 5.64 26.97 -5.25
C PRO A 118 4.33 27.45 -5.91
N PRO A 119 3.25 27.65 -5.13
CA PRO A 119 1.98 28.12 -5.67
C PRO A 119 2.14 29.51 -6.29
N PRO A 120 1.42 29.81 -7.39
CA PRO A 120 1.46 31.11 -8.04
C PRO A 120 0.99 32.23 -7.07
N PRO A 121 1.53 33.46 -7.20
CA PRO A 121 1.05 34.60 -6.41
C PRO A 121 -0.42 34.87 -6.74
N ASN A 122 -1.24 35.08 -5.71
CA ASN A 122 -2.63 35.51 -5.89
C ASN A 122 -2.68 36.92 -6.54
N PRO A 123 -3.68 37.18 -7.40
CA PRO A 123 -3.89 38.50 -8.03
C PRO A 123 -4.27 39.58 -7.02
#